data_AF-A0A1N6JKI8-F1
#
_entry.id   AF-A0A1N6JKI8-F1
#
_cell.length_a   1.000
_cell.length_b   1.000
_cell.length_c   1.000
_cell.angle_alpha   90.00
_cell.angle_beta   90.00
_cell.angle_gamma   90.00
#
_symmetry.space_group_name_H-M   'P 1'
#
loop_
_entity.id
_entity.type
_entity.pdbx_description
1 polymer ?
#
loop_
_entity_poly.entity_id
_entity_poly.type
_entity_poly.pdbx_seq_one_letter_code
_entity_poly.pdbx_strand_id
1 'polypeptide(L)'
;MLPNLGPLEMIIVMAVAVLLFGKRLPEVGRSLGKGIVEFKKGLRGLEDELDFSSTMSSHTPSRRAEERARPVDSIETSVPKFEPPTVPPIPQMEMNYEPQPAQD
;
A
#
# COMPACT_ATOMS: atom_id res chain seq x y z
N MET A 1 40.07 -12.09 15.31
CA MET A 1 38.70 -12.19 15.86
C MET A 1 38.06 -10.84 15.64
N LEU A 2 37.08 -10.73 14.74
CA LEU A 2 36.44 -9.45 14.46
C LEU A 2 35.40 -9.19 15.56
N PRO A 3 35.41 -7.99 16.20
CA PRO A 3 34.36 -7.63 17.13
C PRO A 3 33.04 -7.56 16.35
N ASN A 4 32.14 -8.48 16.66
CA ASN A 4 30.79 -8.43 16.11
C ASN A 4 30.11 -7.21 16.73
N LEU A 5 29.75 -6.23 15.90
CA LEU A 5 28.91 -5.11 16.32
C LEU A 5 27.51 -5.66 16.59
N GLY A 6 27.28 -6.00 17.85
CA GLY A 6 25.99 -6.49 18.31
C GLY A 6 25.02 -5.35 18.58
N PRO A 7 23.76 -5.71 18.88
CA PRO A 7 22.74 -4.74 19.30
C PRO A 7 23.19 -3.89 20.50
N LEU A 8 24.00 -4.45 21.40
CA LEU A 8 24.51 -3.75 22.58
C LEU A 8 25.46 -2.61 22.21
N GLU A 9 26.41 -2.84 21.30
CA GLU A 9 27.33 -1.82 20.81
C GLU A 9 26.56 -0.69 20.09
N MET A 10 25.54 -1.05 19.31
CA MET A 10 24.64 -0.10 18.64
C MET A 10 23.94 0.83 19.65
N ILE A 11 23.43 0.28 20.76
CA ILE A 11 22.80 1.08 21.83
C ILE A 11 23.81 2.03 22.49
N ILE A 12 25.03 1.58 22.75
CA ILE A 12 26.08 2.44 23.34
C ILE A 12 26.39 3.61 22.42
N VAL A 13 26.55 3.36 21.12
CA VAL A 13 26.79 4.43 20.13
C VAL A 13 25.61 5.40 20.08
N MET A 14 24.37 4.89 20.10
CA MET A 14 23.18 5.74 20.16
C MET A 14 23.12 6.57 21.44
N ALA A 15 23.49 6.00 22.59
CA ALA A 15 23.55 6.74 23.84
C ALA A 15 24.57 7.89 23.78
N VAL A 16 25.77 7.64 23.23
CA VAL A 16 26.78 8.68 23.02
C VAL A 16 26.27 9.77 22.06
N ALA A 17 25.61 9.39 20.97
CA ALA A 17 24.99 10.35 20.05
C ALA A 17 23.93 11.22 20.76
N VAL A 18 23.09 10.63 21.60
CA VAL A 18 22.11 11.37 22.42
C VAL A 18 22.83 12.30 23.41
N LEU A 19 23.96 11.93 24.00
CA LEU A 19 24.71 12.82 24.87
C LEU A 19 25.30 14.03 24.12
N LEU A 20 25.82 13.82 22.90
CA LEU A 20 26.43 14.88 22.10
C LEU A 20 25.38 15.84 21.53
N PHE A 21 24.29 15.31 20.99
CA PHE A 21 23.26 16.10 20.30
C PHE A 21 22.08 16.47 21.20
N GLY A 22 21.83 15.71 22.27
CA GLY A 22 20.74 15.95 23.22
C GLY A 22 19.38 16.09 22.53
N LYS A 23 18.68 17.18 22.88
CA LYS A 23 17.38 17.53 22.32
C LYS A 23 17.41 17.90 20.83
N ARG A 24 18.59 18.13 20.24
CA ARG A 24 18.76 18.45 18.82
C ARG A 24 18.85 17.22 17.93
N LEU A 25 19.06 16.02 18.48
CA LEU A 25 19.07 14.77 17.72
C LEU A 25 17.84 14.59 16.80
N PRO A 26 16.58 14.79 17.26
CA PRO A 26 15.40 14.66 16.39
C PRO A 26 15.31 15.76 15.31
N GLU A 27 15.96 16.90 15.50
CA GLU A 27 16.04 17.97 14.50
C GLU A 27 17.06 17.59 13.42
N VAL A 28 18.24 17.13 13.82
CA VAL A 28 19.30 16.62 12.93
C VAL A 28 18.77 15.44 12.10
N GLY A 29 18.14 14.45 12.74
CA GLY A 29 17.54 13.30 12.05
C GLY A 29 16.46 13.70 11.04
N ARG A 30 15.62 14.71 11.37
CA ARG A 30 14.63 15.24 10.43
C ARG A 30 15.29 15.93 9.23
N SER A 31 16.33 16.73 9.44
CA SER A 31 17.04 17.41 8.35
C SER A 31 17.74 16.42 7.42
N LEU A 32 18.47 15.44 7.97
CA LEU A 32 19.10 14.36 7.22
C LEU A 32 18.07 13.51 6.49
N GLY A 33 16.97 13.16 7.15
CA GLY A 33 15.90 12.36 6.55
C GLY A 33 15.27 13.05 5.34
N LYS A 34 15.01 14.36 5.42
CA LYS A 34 14.53 15.16 4.28
C LYS A 34 15.53 15.12 3.12
N GLY A 35 16.82 15.34 3.39
CA GLY A 35 17.87 15.26 2.37
C GLY A 35 17.95 13.90 1.69
N ILE A 36 17.86 12.80 2.46
CA ILE A 36 17.85 11.43 1.92
C ILE A 36 16.61 11.19 1.03
N VAL A 37 15.43 11.66 1.43
CA VAL A 37 14.19 11.52 0.65
C VAL A 37 14.28 12.29 -0.67
N GLU A 38 14.74 13.54 -0.64
CA GLU A 38 14.92 14.35 -1.84
C GLU A 38 15.99 13.76 -2.76
N PHE A 39 17.11 13.29 -2.20
CA PHE A 39 18.17 12.60 -2.95
C PHE A 39 17.63 11.35 -3.67
N LYS A 40 16.88 10.50 -2.95
CA LYS A 40 16.25 9.31 -3.54
C LYS A 40 15.25 9.65 -4.63
N LYS A 41 14.48 10.74 -4.46
CA LYS A 41 13.53 11.23 -5.48
C LYS A 41 14.28 11.71 -6.72
N GLY A 42 15.41 12.39 -6.54
CA GLY A 42 16.30 12.80 -7.63
C GLY A 42 16.85 11.61 -8.41
N LEU A 43 17.36 10.59 -7.73
CA LEU A 43 17.87 9.37 -8.39
C LEU A 43 16.77 8.68 -9.21
N ARG A 44 15.58 8.48 -8.65
CA ARG A 44 14.44 7.86 -9.34
C ARG A 44 14.02 8.60 -10.60
N GLY A 45 14.02 9.93 -10.56
CA GLY A 45 13.69 10.74 -11.73
C GLY A 45 14.70 10.56 -12.87
N LEU A 46 15.98 10.33 -12.55
CA LEU A 46 17.03 10.06 -13.55
C LEU A 46 16.90 8.64 -14.12
N GLU A 47 16.59 7.65 -13.31
CA GLU A 47 16.34 6.27 -13.75
C GLU A 47 15.16 6.22 -14.73
N ASP A 48 14.05 6.90 -14.43
CA ASP A 48 12.87 6.97 -15.30
C ASP A 48 13.16 7.68 -16.65
N GLU A 49 14.02 8.71 -16.66
CA GLU A 49 14.39 9.44 -17.89
C GLU A 49 15.28 8.61 -18.82
N LEU A 50 16.16 7.78 -18.27
CA LEU A 50 17.01 6.86 -19.04
C LEU A 50 16.20 5.71 -19.67
N ASP A 51 15.17 5.21 -18.99
CA ASP A 51 14.26 4.19 -19.52
C ASP A 51 13.37 4.73 -20.64
N PHE A 52 12.92 5.99 -20.55
CA PHE A 52 12.12 6.64 -21.58
C PHE A 52 12.92 6.89 -22.88
N SER A 53 14.19 7.28 -22.77
CA SER A 53 15.08 7.47 -23.92
C SER A 53 15.39 6.14 -24.64
N SER A 54 15.41 5.02 -23.91
CA SER A 54 15.63 3.69 -24.48
C SER A 54 14.40 3.16 -25.21
N THR A 55 13.19 3.51 -24.73
CA THR A 55 11.92 3.06 -25.32
C THR A 55 11.58 3.79 -26.63
N MET A 56 12.01 5.04 -26.82
CA MET A 56 11.75 5.80 -28.05
C MET A 56 12.59 5.35 -29.27
N SER A 57 13.65 4.56 -29.10
CA SER A 57 14.50 4.09 -30.22
C SER A 57 14.08 2.74 -30.82
N SER A 58 12.98 2.12 -30.37
CA SER A 58 12.52 0.82 -30.91
C SER A 58 10.99 0.75 -31.03
N HIS A 59 10.43 1.44 -32.02
CA HIS A 59 9.09 1.16 -32.52
C HIS A 59 9.14 0.69 -33.98
N THR A 60 9.28 -0.62 -34.19
CA THR A 60 8.67 -1.30 -35.34
C THR A 60 7.35 -1.89 -34.84
N PRO A 61 6.18 -1.35 -35.22
CA PRO A 61 4.91 -1.88 -34.77
C PRO A 61 4.57 -3.11 -35.61
N SER A 62 4.87 -4.31 -35.13
CA SER A 62 4.40 -5.55 -35.74
C SER A 62 4.02 -6.58 -34.69
N ARG A 63 2.86 -6.41 -34.06
CA ARG A 63 2.07 -7.55 -33.54
C ARG A 63 0.61 -7.17 -33.26
N ARG A 64 -0.13 -6.81 -34.32
CA ARG A 64 -1.61 -6.75 -34.27
C ARG A 64 -2.27 -8.07 -34.74
N ALA A 65 -1.50 -9.14 -34.96
CA ALA A 65 -1.99 -10.35 -35.63
C ALA A 65 -1.95 -11.63 -34.79
N GLU A 66 -2.07 -11.54 -33.46
CA GLU A 66 -2.24 -12.74 -32.63
C GLU A 66 -3.21 -12.50 -31.47
N GLU A 67 -4.40 -12.06 -31.88
CA GLU A 67 -5.62 -12.54 -31.26
C GLU A 67 -5.65 -14.08 -31.35
N ARG A 68 -6.16 -14.76 -30.30
CA ARG A 68 -6.79 -16.10 -30.35
C ARG A 68 -5.94 -17.36 -30.07
N ALA A 69 -5.58 -17.59 -28.79
CA ALA A 69 -5.45 -18.90 -28.10
C ALA A 69 -4.59 -18.72 -26.83
N ARG A 70 -4.94 -18.95 -25.56
CA ARG A 70 -5.90 -19.79 -24.82
C ARG A 70 -5.95 -19.31 -23.33
N PRO A 71 -6.88 -19.82 -22.49
CA PRO A 71 -7.27 -19.22 -21.19
C PRO A 71 -6.52 -19.80 -19.97
N VAL A 72 -6.82 -19.22 -18.78
CA VAL A 72 -6.47 -19.65 -17.40
C VAL A 72 -4.98 -19.39 -17.03
N ASP A 73 -4.59 -18.67 -15.96
CA ASP A 73 -4.90 -18.92 -14.55
C ASP A 73 -4.49 -17.73 -13.65
N SER A 74 -5.40 -17.40 -12.71
CA SER A 74 -5.18 -16.93 -11.33
C SER A 74 -3.95 -16.05 -10.98
N ILE A 75 -4.19 -14.77 -10.63
CA ILE A 75 -4.13 -14.23 -9.25
C ILE A 75 -5.06 -13.01 -9.16
N GLU A 76 -6.33 -13.22 -8.82
CA GLU A 76 -7.20 -12.13 -8.35
C GLU A 76 -6.74 -11.71 -6.95
N THR A 77 -6.28 -10.47 -6.85
CA THR A 77 -6.02 -9.79 -5.59
C THR A 77 -7.26 -9.89 -4.69
N SER A 78 -7.09 -10.56 -3.55
CA SER A 78 -8.11 -10.79 -2.53
C SER A 78 -8.45 -9.52 -1.77
N VAL A 79 -9.15 -8.59 -2.43
CA VAL A 79 -9.88 -7.53 -1.75
C VAL A 79 -11.35 -7.92 -1.73
N PRO A 80 -11.91 -8.37 -0.58
CA PRO A 80 -13.32 -8.65 -0.46
C PRO A 80 -14.11 -7.39 -0.83
N LYS A 81 -14.95 -7.49 -1.85
CA LYS A 81 -15.92 -6.46 -2.21
C LYS A 81 -16.86 -6.28 -1.01
N PHE A 82 -16.78 -5.14 -0.32
CA PHE A 82 -17.73 -4.79 0.72
C PHE A 82 -19.06 -4.42 0.04
N GLU A 83 -20.04 -5.32 0.13
CA GLU A 83 -21.41 -5.06 -0.30
C GLU A 83 -22.21 -4.60 0.93
N PRO A 84 -22.70 -3.35 0.98
CA PRO A 84 -23.55 -2.90 2.07
C PRO A 84 -24.87 -3.70 2.03
N PRO A 85 -25.43 -4.11 3.18
CA PRO A 85 -26.64 -4.93 3.23
C PRO A 85 -27.80 -4.19 2.55
N THR A 86 -28.21 -4.68 1.39
CA THR A 86 -29.41 -4.24 0.67
C THR A 86 -30.60 -5.07 1.15
N VAL A 87 -30.91 -4.98 2.45
CA VAL A 87 -32.15 -5.55 2.97
C VAL A 87 -33.10 -4.38 3.21
N PRO A 88 -34.20 -4.25 2.46
CA PRO A 88 -35.23 -3.26 2.78
C PRO A 88 -35.76 -3.57 4.19
N PRO A 89 -36.05 -2.54 5.02
CA PRO A 89 -36.63 -2.77 6.33
C PRO A 89 -37.93 -3.56 6.16
N ILE A 90 -37.98 -4.77 6.73
CA ILE A 90 -39.19 -5.58 6.75
C ILE A 90 -40.24 -4.74 7.48
N PRO A 91 -41.39 -4.40 6.87
CA PRO A 91 -42.48 -3.78 7.57
C PRO A 91 -42.81 -4.69 8.75
N GLN A 92 -42.67 -4.20 9.97
CA GLN A 92 -43.14 -4.94 11.14
C GLN A 92 -44.64 -5.12 10.91
N MET A 93 -45.05 -6.33 10.51
CA MET A 93 -46.44 -6.71 10.48
C MET A 93 -46.89 -6.63 11.94
N GLU A 94 -47.46 -5.48 12.30
CA GLU A 94 -48.28 -5.30 13.48
C GLU A 94 -49.22 -6.50 13.53
N MET A 95 -48.94 -7.42 14.45
CA MET A 95 -49.83 -8.51 14.80
C MET A 95 -51.05 -7.91 15.50
N ASN A 96 -51.88 -7.19 14.75
CA ASN A 96 -53.23 -6.85 15.14
C ASN A 96 -54.07 -8.11 14.95
N TYR A 97 -54.07 -8.95 15.98
CA TYR A 97 -55.00 -10.05 16.12
C TYR A 97 -56.38 -9.46 16.41
N GLU A 98 -57.15 -9.19 15.35
CA GLU A 98 -58.57 -8.88 15.45
C GLU A 98 -59.35 -10.21 15.47
N PRO A 99 -59.95 -10.65 16.59
CA PRO A 99 -60.73 -11.87 16.60
C PRO A 99 -62.02 -11.66 15.81
N GLN A 100 -62.12 -12.25 14.62
CA GLN A 100 -63.38 -12.30 13.88
C GLN A 100 -64.40 -13.14 14.68
N PRO A 101 -65.61 -12.62 14.95
CA PRO A 101 -66.63 -13.41 15.62
C PRO A 101 -67.08 -14.54 14.69
N ALA A 102 -67.12 -15.76 15.23
CA ALA A 102 -67.73 -16.91 14.58
C ALA A 102 -69.18 -16.56 14.22
N GLN A 103 -69.56 -16.73 12.95
CA GLN A 103 -70.94 -16.59 12.54
C GLN A 103 -71.69 -17.87 12.94
N ASP A 104 -72.81 -17.68 13.63
CA ASP A 104 -73.79 -18.71 14.02
C ASP A 104 -74.57 -19.26 12.80
#